data_AF-A0A2S4W2R2-F1
#
_entry.id   AF-A0A2S4W2R2-F1
#
_cell.length_a   1.000
_cell.length_b   1.000
_cell.length_c   1.000
_cell.angle_alpha   90.00
_cell.angle_beta   90.00
_cell.angle_gamma   90.00
#
_symmetry.space_group_name_H-M   'P 1'
#
loop_
_entity.id
_entity.type
_entity.pdbx_description
1 polymer ?
#
loop_
_entity_poly.entity_id
_entity_poly.type
_entity_poly.pdbx_seq_one_letter_code
_entity_poly.pdbx_strand_id
1 'polypeptide(L)'
;MLDSAGKPSYMSEHQRHWHLGNLVTYGFERLETKCDLKRNEPSDPMSIDHVFPALSVDDLEKQENLLNQLHSKILPALKSQITSLLLALDPPSILKDPEQKLHLILKTQGELHYSLDQLEAAIDIVCPEPTIISNRNDDHHRRGLKSYRLHQLRARDKVLSSILPEMFEIASELIQQMRLTSGKPVDDYDINFFKNRLDICILPATDWIQSTIDRLKASDFDMVKYHWKLDIINMGSLLEDIIRNLDPSTAENRERPQKYVRDPVIQLAKLVIPIFKLSRIFFKKLSKRGLNNERLPVFTEMCSNQIECLVKCAAEVSDDLLQLTVHLDFANRDRGVVTSLEFIELATTLKARFESPLLLVVLYIIPFIPDNESLNVQNYYRNWCLTWNNQMSLAIHNFECAAKSLNSNL
;
A
#
# COMPACT_ATOMS: atom_id res chain seq x y z
N MET A 1 72.79 14.00 -26.52
CA MET A 1 71.48 13.37 -26.76
C MET A 1 70.99 12.82 -25.44
N LEU A 2 70.17 13.61 -24.75
CA LEU A 2 69.35 13.25 -23.59
C LEU A 2 68.72 14.58 -23.18
N ASP A 3 67.48 14.82 -23.57
CA ASP A 3 66.74 15.88 -22.91
C ASP A 3 65.24 15.59 -22.84
N SER A 4 64.76 15.79 -21.63
CA SER A 4 63.39 16.05 -21.21
C SER A 4 62.33 14.98 -21.44
N ALA A 5 62.12 14.20 -20.38
CA ALA A 5 60.90 13.46 -20.08
C ALA A 5 59.66 14.38 -20.21
N GLY A 6 58.66 13.91 -20.96
CA GLY A 6 57.39 14.60 -21.14
C GLY A 6 56.68 14.83 -19.80
N LYS A 7 56.34 16.10 -19.54
CA LYS A 7 55.36 16.47 -18.51
C LYS A 7 53.97 15.93 -18.88
N PRO A 8 53.14 15.55 -17.90
CA PRO A 8 51.78 15.11 -18.17
C PRO A 8 50.96 16.28 -18.72
N SER A 9 50.21 16.01 -19.80
CA SER A 9 49.25 16.92 -20.40
C SER A 9 48.21 17.33 -19.34
N TYR A 10 48.22 18.60 -18.95
CA TYR A 10 47.17 19.18 -18.12
C TYR A 10 45.87 19.21 -18.95
N MET A 11 44.91 18.35 -18.64
CA MET A 11 43.55 18.44 -19.19
C MET A 11 42.97 19.83 -18.94
N SER A 12 42.36 20.43 -19.97
CA SER A 12 41.65 21.71 -19.83
C SER A 12 40.45 21.57 -18.88
N GLU A 13 40.01 22.67 -18.23
CA GLU A 13 38.87 22.66 -17.29
C GLU A 13 37.60 22.04 -17.92
N HIS A 14 37.33 22.33 -19.20
CA HIS A 14 36.23 21.72 -19.95
C HIS A 14 36.38 20.21 -20.11
N GLN A 15 37.60 19.71 -20.39
CA GLN A 15 37.86 18.28 -20.50
C GLN A 15 37.71 17.56 -19.15
N ARG A 16 38.02 18.22 -18.03
CA ARG A 16 37.82 17.67 -16.68
C ARG A 16 36.35 17.56 -16.33
N HIS A 17 35.57 18.61 -16.58
CA HIS A 17 34.12 18.57 -16.37
C HIS A 17 33.45 17.50 -17.23
N TRP A 18 33.84 17.36 -18.51
CA TRP A 18 33.32 16.30 -19.38
C TRP A 18 33.67 14.89 -18.91
N HIS A 19 34.90 14.68 -18.45
CA HIS A 19 35.28 13.39 -17.90
C HIS A 19 34.43 13.03 -16.67
N LEU A 20 34.26 13.97 -15.73
CA LEU A 20 33.44 13.77 -14.54
C LEU A 20 31.95 13.60 -14.86
N GLY A 21 31.41 14.40 -15.79
CA GLY A 21 30.01 14.28 -16.22
C GLY A 21 29.72 12.95 -16.90
N ASN A 22 30.65 12.45 -17.74
CA ASN A 22 30.53 11.13 -18.35
C ASN A 22 30.59 10.01 -17.28
N LEU A 23 31.44 10.14 -16.27
CA LEU A 23 31.49 9.20 -15.14
C LEU A 23 30.20 9.21 -14.32
N VAL A 24 29.61 10.38 -14.08
CA VAL A 24 28.32 10.51 -13.38
C VAL A 24 27.20 9.85 -14.18
N THR A 25 27.15 10.11 -15.49
CA THR A 25 26.17 9.51 -16.41
C THR A 25 26.26 7.98 -16.38
N TYR A 26 27.47 7.45 -16.55
CA TYR A 26 27.73 6.00 -16.43
C TYR A 26 27.37 5.44 -15.05
N GLY A 27 27.59 6.22 -13.98
CA GLY A 27 27.19 5.86 -12.63
C GLY A 27 25.68 5.68 -12.48
N PHE A 28 24.87 6.51 -13.15
CA PHE A 28 23.41 6.38 -13.17
C PHE A 28 22.96 5.18 -14.00
N GLU A 29 23.51 4.99 -15.21
CA GLU A 29 23.21 3.83 -16.07
C GLU A 29 23.46 2.50 -15.33
N ARG A 30 24.54 2.43 -14.53
CA ARG A 30 24.85 1.25 -13.72
C ARG A 30 23.84 1.02 -12.60
N LEU A 31 23.34 2.08 -11.97
CA LEU A 31 22.32 2.00 -10.91
C LEU A 31 20.95 1.61 -11.48
N GLU A 32 20.61 2.14 -12.66
CA GLU A 32 19.42 1.81 -13.44
C GLU A 32 19.41 0.33 -13.83
N THR A 33 20.45 -0.14 -14.53
CA THR A 33 20.58 -1.53 -14.98
C THR A 33 20.42 -2.52 -13.83
N LYS A 34 20.98 -2.20 -12.65
CA LYS A 34 20.85 -3.03 -11.45
C LYS A 34 19.40 -3.17 -10.99
N CYS A 35 18.66 -2.07 -10.97
CA CYS A 35 17.26 -2.07 -10.57
C CYS A 35 16.36 -2.79 -11.61
N ASP A 36 16.68 -2.68 -12.90
CA ASP A 36 15.95 -3.34 -13.98
C ASP A 36 16.15 -4.85 -14.04
N LEU A 37 17.36 -5.34 -13.76
CA LEU A 37 17.62 -6.79 -13.65
C LEU A 37 16.68 -7.43 -12.63
N LYS A 38 16.52 -6.77 -11.48
CA LYS A 38 15.62 -7.18 -10.41
C LYS A 38 14.13 -7.10 -10.79
N ARG A 39 13.73 -6.09 -11.57
CA ARG A 39 12.36 -5.95 -12.08
C ARG A 39 11.96 -7.12 -13.00
N ASN A 40 12.91 -7.61 -13.79
CA ASN A 40 12.67 -8.61 -14.83
C ASN A 40 12.85 -10.05 -14.35
N GLU A 41 13.18 -10.29 -13.07
CA GLU A 41 13.18 -11.64 -12.53
C GLU A 41 11.76 -12.23 -12.55
N PRO A 42 11.54 -13.35 -13.25
CA PRO A 42 10.23 -13.98 -13.29
C PRO A 42 9.86 -14.42 -11.88
N SER A 43 8.79 -13.85 -11.34
CA SER A 43 8.17 -14.36 -10.12
C SER A 43 7.47 -15.66 -10.49
N ASP A 44 7.98 -16.80 -10.04
CA ASP A 44 7.41 -18.11 -10.41
C ASP A 44 6.00 -18.25 -9.80
N PRO A 45 4.92 -18.14 -10.60
CA PRO A 45 3.57 -18.15 -10.08
C PRO A 45 3.08 -19.59 -10.10
N MET A 46 3.37 -20.33 -9.03
CA MET A 46 2.84 -21.66 -8.63
C MET A 46 3.97 -22.65 -8.33
N SER A 47 4.38 -22.68 -7.07
CA SER A 47 4.88 -23.91 -6.44
C SER A 47 4.01 -24.17 -5.21
N ILE A 48 2.97 -24.98 -5.39
CA ILE A 48 1.98 -25.31 -4.34
C ILE A 48 2.48 -26.40 -3.38
N ASP A 49 3.56 -27.12 -3.68
CA ASP A 49 4.00 -28.26 -2.87
C ASP A 49 5.51 -28.26 -2.58
N HIS A 50 5.93 -27.41 -1.64
CA HIS A 50 7.21 -27.63 -0.95
C HIS A 50 6.96 -27.69 0.55
N VAL A 51 7.14 -28.88 1.12
CA VAL A 51 7.29 -29.11 2.56
C VAL A 51 8.54 -28.35 2.98
N PHE A 52 8.34 -27.20 3.63
CA PHE A 52 9.45 -26.38 4.10
C PHE A 52 10.16 -27.06 5.27
N PRO A 53 11.50 -27.08 5.29
CA PRO A 53 12.24 -27.46 6.47
C PRO A 53 11.85 -26.53 7.62
N ALA A 54 11.66 -27.08 8.82
CA ALA A 54 11.57 -26.26 10.02
C ALA A 54 12.88 -25.45 10.13
N LEU A 55 12.78 -24.12 9.99
CA LEU A 55 13.92 -23.22 10.21
C LEU A 55 14.43 -23.42 11.64
N SER A 56 15.75 -23.42 11.80
CA SER A 56 16.34 -23.45 13.14
C SER A 56 16.05 -22.14 13.89
N VAL A 57 16.14 -22.17 15.22
CA VAL A 57 15.98 -20.97 16.05
C VAL A 57 17.01 -19.89 15.65
N ASP A 58 18.24 -20.31 15.36
CA ASP A 58 19.33 -19.41 14.95
C ASP A 58 19.03 -18.73 13.61
N ASP A 59 18.37 -19.42 12.68
CA ASP A 59 18.00 -18.83 11.38
C ASP A 59 16.88 -17.80 11.53
N LEU A 60 15.92 -18.05 12.42
CA LEU A 60 14.86 -17.08 12.74
C LEU A 60 15.42 -15.83 13.41
N GLU A 61 16.35 -15.98 14.36
CA GLU A 61 16.99 -14.83 15.01
C GLU A 61 17.81 -13.98 14.02
N LYS A 62 18.53 -14.63 13.11
CA LYS A 62 19.22 -13.92 12.00
C LYS A 62 18.22 -13.12 11.17
N GLN A 63 17.13 -13.75 10.72
CA GLN A 63 16.11 -13.08 9.92
C GLN A 63 15.45 -11.90 10.66
N GLU A 64 15.14 -12.02 11.96
CA GLU A 64 14.62 -10.92 12.76
C GLU A 64 15.64 -9.77 12.87
N ASN A 65 16.92 -10.07 13.08
CA ASN A 65 17.98 -9.09 13.13
C ASN A 65 18.15 -8.36 11.79
N LEU A 66 18.08 -9.07 10.67
CA LEU A 66 18.08 -8.47 9.32
C LEU A 66 16.85 -7.58 9.09
N LEU A 67 15.66 -8.01 9.49
CA LEU A 67 14.44 -7.19 9.43
C LEU A 67 14.56 -5.92 10.28
N ASN A 68 15.23 -6.02 11.43
CA ASN A 68 15.55 -4.86 12.27
C ASN A 68 16.53 -3.91 11.58
N GLN A 69 17.57 -4.42 10.92
CA GLN A 69 18.52 -3.61 10.16
C GLN A 69 17.86 -2.92 8.96
N LEU A 70 16.95 -3.61 8.26
CA LEU A 70 16.20 -3.06 7.13
C LEU A 70 15.49 -1.75 7.52
N HIS A 71 14.68 -1.77 8.58
CA HIS A 71 13.90 -0.59 8.95
C HIS A 71 14.67 0.46 9.76
N SER A 72 15.76 0.09 10.44
CA SER A 72 16.51 1.01 11.33
C SER A 72 17.73 1.64 10.68
N LYS A 73 18.31 1.02 9.64
CA LYS A 73 19.56 1.46 9.00
C LYS A 73 19.46 1.54 7.48
N ILE A 74 19.14 0.43 6.82
CA ILE A 74 19.24 0.32 5.34
C ILE A 74 18.25 1.26 4.66
N LEU A 75 16.96 1.17 4.99
CA LEU A 75 15.92 2.04 4.39
C LEU A 75 16.12 3.53 4.75
N PRO A 76 16.43 3.90 6.01
CA PRO A 76 16.78 5.29 6.34
C PRO A 76 18.00 5.82 5.57
N ALA A 77 19.05 5.00 5.41
CA ALA A 77 20.24 5.39 4.65
C ALA A 77 19.89 5.61 3.17
N LEU A 78 19.13 4.69 2.56
CA LEU A 78 18.67 4.82 1.18
C LEU A 78 17.84 6.11 0.99
N LYS A 79 16.90 6.40 1.90
CA LYS A 79 16.11 7.64 1.87
C LYS A 79 17.00 8.88 1.93
N SER A 80 17.97 8.90 2.86
CA SER A 80 18.88 10.02 3.02
C SER A 80 19.76 10.22 1.79
N GLN A 81 20.26 9.13 1.20
CA GLN A 81 21.12 9.17 0.02
C GLN A 81 20.36 9.66 -1.22
N ILE A 82 19.12 9.22 -1.44
CA ILE A 82 18.25 9.73 -2.52
C ILE A 82 17.97 11.22 -2.32
N THR A 83 17.71 11.64 -1.08
CA THR A 83 17.48 13.06 -0.76
C THR A 83 18.73 13.90 -1.01
N SER A 84 19.90 13.43 -0.58
CA SER A 84 21.19 14.08 -0.83
C SER A 84 21.52 14.16 -2.32
N LEU A 85 21.23 13.10 -3.07
CA LEU A 85 21.41 13.06 -4.52
C LEU A 85 20.56 14.15 -5.20
N LEU A 86 19.29 14.29 -4.80
CA LEU A 86 18.42 15.34 -5.34
C LEU A 86 18.97 16.75 -5.07
N LEU A 87 19.42 17.02 -3.84
CA LEU A 87 20.00 18.31 -3.47
C LEU A 87 21.30 18.58 -4.24
N ALA A 88 22.06 17.53 -4.57
CA ALA A 88 23.27 17.64 -5.38
C ALA A 88 22.96 17.87 -6.88
N LEU A 89 21.81 17.38 -7.36
CA LEU A 89 21.29 17.52 -8.73
C LEU A 89 20.60 18.87 -9.00
N ASP A 90 20.71 19.84 -8.09
CA ASP A 90 20.20 21.20 -8.31
C ASP A 90 20.99 21.93 -9.41
N PRO A 91 20.36 22.30 -10.55
CA PRO A 91 21.10 22.85 -11.69
C PRO A 91 21.86 24.16 -11.39
N PRO A 92 21.27 25.16 -10.70
CA PRO A 92 22.01 26.35 -10.30
C PRO A 92 23.24 26.03 -9.44
N SER A 93 23.11 25.07 -8.51
CA SER A 93 24.22 24.64 -7.66
C SER A 93 25.34 23.96 -8.44
N ILE A 94 25.01 23.10 -9.40
CA ILE A 94 25.99 22.40 -10.24
C ILE A 94 26.71 23.40 -11.15
N LEU A 95 25.99 24.28 -11.83
CA LEU A 95 26.61 25.22 -12.79
C LEU A 95 27.56 26.22 -12.11
N LYS A 96 27.37 26.47 -10.81
CA LYS A 96 28.25 27.34 -10.02
C LYS A 96 29.59 26.67 -9.68
N ASP A 97 29.58 25.38 -9.35
CA ASP A 97 30.80 24.61 -9.02
C ASP A 97 30.68 23.16 -9.53
N PRO A 98 30.89 22.94 -10.84
CA PRO A 98 30.61 21.66 -11.47
C PRO A 98 31.51 20.53 -10.94
N GLU A 99 32.81 20.78 -10.78
CA GLU A 99 33.76 19.76 -10.31
C GLU A 99 33.42 19.26 -8.91
N GLN A 100 33.19 20.16 -7.95
CA GLN A 100 32.83 19.78 -6.58
C GLN A 100 31.50 19.01 -6.55
N LYS A 101 30.51 19.45 -7.31
CA LYS A 101 29.16 18.86 -7.32
C LYS A 101 29.14 17.50 -8.01
N LEU A 102 29.85 17.33 -9.12
CA LEU A 102 29.98 16.05 -9.80
C LEU A 102 30.70 15.02 -8.90
N HIS A 103 31.74 15.43 -8.15
CA HIS A 103 32.36 14.55 -7.15
C HIS A 103 31.40 14.14 -6.03
N LEU A 104 30.56 15.06 -5.55
CA LEU A 104 29.53 14.74 -4.56
C LEU A 104 28.50 13.76 -5.11
N ILE A 105 28.08 13.93 -6.36
CA ILE A 105 27.16 13.00 -7.04
C ILE A 105 27.79 11.61 -7.16
N LEU A 106 29.03 11.50 -7.65
CA LEU A 106 29.75 10.23 -7.75
C LEU A 106 29.86 9.50 -6.40
N LYS A 107 30.19 10.24 -5.34
CA LYS A 107 30.23 9.69 -3.98
C LYS A 107 28.86 9.14 -3.56
N THR A 108 27.80 9.93 -3.78
CA THR A 108 26.43 9.55 -3.43
C THR A 108 25.95 8.33 -4.24
N GLN A 109 26.30 8.23 -5.53
CA GLN A 109 26.01 7.06 -6.36
C GLN A 109 26.68 5.78 -5.82
N GLY A 110 27.92 5.87 -5.34
CA GLY A 110 28.61 4.74 -4.70
C GLY A 110 27.94 4.30 -3.40
N GLU A 111 27.54 5.26 -2.56
CA GLU A 111 26.79 4.99 -1.33
C GLU A 111 25.42 4.36 -1.60
N LEU A 112 24.69 4.85 -2.62
CA LEU A 112 23.42 4.29 -3.08
C LEU A 112 23.59 2.86 -3.58
N HIS A 113 24.61 2.61 -4.40
CA HIS A 113 24.86 1.28 -4.95
C HIS A 113 25.01 0.25 -3.83
N TYR A 114 25.80 0.58 -2.81
CA TYR A 114 26.03 -0.25 -1.63
C TYR A 114 24.75 -0.46 -0.80
N SER A 115 23.96 0.60 -0.55
CA SER A 115 22.69 0.45 0.17
C SER A 115 21.70 -0.43 -0.58
N LEU A 116 21.68 -0.37 -1.91
CA LEU A 116 20.87 -1.24 -2.75
C LEU A 116 21.33 -2.70 -2.68
N ASP A 117 22.64 -2.97 -2.67
CA ASP A 117 23.18 -4.34 -2.42
C ASP A 117 22.71 -4.88 -1.06
N GLN A 118 22.81 -4.05 -0.03
CA GLN A 118 22.38 -4.44 1.31
C GLN A 118 20.88 -4.70 1.39
N LEU A 119 20.07 -3.88 0.72
CA LEU A 119 18.63 -4.04 0.67
C LEU A 119 18.25 -5.36 -0.02
N GLU A 120 18.84 -5.62 -1.18
CA GLU A 120 18.62 -6.83 -1.97
C GLU A 120 19.00 -8.08 -1.18
N ALA A 121 20.24 -8.16 -0.69
CA ALA A 121 20.70 -9.29 0.09
C ALA A 121 19.85 -9.52 1.36
N ALA A 122 19.42 -8.45 2.03
CA ALA A 122 18.56 -8.57 3.20
C ALA A 122 17.16 -9.10 2.84
N ILE A 123 16.58 -8.65 1.73
CA ILE A 123 15.27 -9.12 1.26
C ILE A 123 15.34 -10.59 0.83
N ASP A 124 16.41 -11.02 0.16
CA ASP A 124 16.55 -12.42 -0.27
C ASP A 124 16.66 -13.37 0.92
N ILE A 125 17.33 -12.95 1.99
CA ILE A 125 17.47 -13.75 3.22
C ILE A 125 16.17 -13.76 4.03
N VAL A 126 15.50 -12.62 4.16
CA VAL A 126 14.31 -12.48 5.01
C VAL A 126 13.04 -12.98 4.31
N CYS A 127 12.96 -12.84 2.98
CA CYS A 127 11.80 -13.17 2.15
C CYS A 127 12.18 -14.09 0.97
N PRO A 128 12.82 -15.26 1.18
CA PRO A 128 13.28 -16.10 0.07
C PRO A 128 12.10 -16.53 -0.82
N GLU A 129 12.22 -16.46 -2.14
CA GLU A 129 11.22 -17.09 -3.02
C GLU A 129 11.42 -18.62 -3.03
N PRO A 130 10.35 -19.44 -3.02
CA PRO A 130 8.91 -19.11 -3.12
C PRO A 130 8.17 -19.03 -1.75
N THR A 131 8.88 -18.72 -0.65
CA THR A 131 8.44 -18.85 0.76
C THR A 131 7.25 -17.96 1.17
N ILE A 132 6.75 -17.11 0.27
CA ILE A 132 5.58 -16.27 0.54
C ILE A 132 4.31 -17.05 0.19
N ILE A 133 3.91 -17.90 1.13
CA ILE A 133 2.67 -18.67 1.04
C ILE A 133 1.50 -17.74 1.40
N SER A 134 0.59 -17.53 0.44
CA SER A 134 -0.71 -16.90 0.73
C SER A 134 -1.51 -17.79 1.69
N ASN A 135 -2.24 -17.19 2.63
CA ASN A 135 -3.09 -17.91 3.60
C ASN A 135 -2.34 -18.83 4.59
N ARG A 136 -1.10 -18.49 4.96
CA ARG A 136 -0.34 -19.23 5.98
C ARG A 136 -1.01 -19.18 7.36
N ASN A 137 -1.12 -20.34 8.03
CA ASN A 137 -1.83 -20.50 9.31
C ASN A 137 -0.93 -20.85 10.52
N ASP A 138 0.31 -21.27 10.30
CA ASP A 138 1.23 -21.81 11.31
C ASP A 138 2.26 -20.78 11.84
N ASP A 139 2.17 -19.50 11.43
CA ASP A 139 3.19 -18.48 11.71
C ASP A 139 2.82 -17.45 12.80
N HIS A 140 1.83 -17.77 13.65
CA HIS A 140 1.34 -16.89 14.72
C HIS A 140 2.46 -16.35 15.63
N HIS A 141 3.49 -17.14 15.91
CA HIS A 141 4.62 -16.80 16.79
C HIS A 141 5.77 -16.06 16.07
N ARG A 142 5.68 -15.86 14.74
CA ARG A 142 6.78 -15.33 13.93
C ARG A 142 6.91 -13.80 13.89
N ARG A 143 6.08 -13.07 14.66
CA ARG A 143 6.22 -11.60 14.86
C ARG A 143 6.38 -10.81 13.55
N GLY A 144 7.54 -10.22 13.30
CA GLY A 144 7.86 -9.46 12.08
C GLY A 144 8.00 -10.34 10.83
N LEU A 145 8.31 -11.62 11.00
CA LEU A 145 8.53 -12.63 9.97
C LEU A 145 7.26 -13.38 9.55
N LYS A 146 6.07 -12.90 9.95
CA LYS A 146 4.80 -13.43 9.43
C LYS A 146 4.77 -13.29 7.90
N SER A 147 4.37 -14.35 7.20
CA SER A 147 4.35 -14.39 5.73
C SER A 147 3.59 -13.22 5.10
N TYR A 148 2.49 -12.77 5.69
CA TYR A 148 1.73 -11.59 5.22
C TYR A 148 2.59 -10.32 5.19
N ARG A 149 3.44 -10.09 6.20
CA ARG A 149 4.30 -8.91 6.26
C ARG A 149 5.47 -8.99 5.30
N LEU A 150 6.05 -10.19 5.18
CA LEU A 150 7.10 -10.45 4.21
C LEU A 150 6.60 -10.28 2.77
N HIS A 151 5.37 -10.71 2.49
CA HIS A 151 4.69 -10.44 1.22
C HIS A 151 4.57 -8.94 0.93
N GLN A 152 4.10 -8.17 1.92
CA GLN A 152 3.97 -6.71 1.80
C GLN A 152 5.32 -6.03 1.59
N LEU A 153 6.38 -6.49 2.27
CA LEU A 153 7.74 -5.98 2.08
C LEU A 153 8.23 -6.25 0.65
N ARG A 154 8.06 -7.48 0.13
CA ARG A 154 8.48 -7.83 -1.24
C ARG A 154 7.68 -7.07 -2.31
N ALA A 155 6.37 -6.91 -2.13
CA ALA A 155 5.55 -6.08 -3.02
C ALA A 155 6.03 -4.63 -3.05
N ARG A 156 6.44 -4.08 -1.90
CA ARG A 156 6.97 -2.71 -1.80
C ARG A 156 8.33 -2.52 -2.44
N ASP A 157 9.18 -3.52 -2.28
CA ASP A 157 10.49 -3.58 -2.91
C ASP A 157 10.37 -3.64 -4.43
N LYS A 158 9.47 -4.47 -4.98
CA LYS A 158 9.14 -4.46 -6.42
C LYS A 158 8.71 -3.09 -6.94
N VAL A 159 7.86 -2.39 -6.19
CA VAL A 159 7.46 -1.01 -6.55
C VAL A 159 8.65 -0.06 -6.50
N LEU A 160 9.50 -0.14 -5.48
CA LEU A 160 10.70 0.70 -5.39
C LEU A 160 11.67 0.43 -6.56
N SER A 161 11.90 -0.83 -6.91
CA SER A 161 12.68 -1.25 -8.07
C SER A 161 12.10 -0.77 -9.40
N SER A 162 10.81 -0.43 -9.47
CA SER A 162 10.21 0.18 -10.67
C SER A 162 10.36 1.70 -10.74
N ILE A 163 10.50 2.38 -9.60
CA ILE A 163 10.60 3.86 -9.53
C ILE A 163 12.06 4.33 -9.70
N LEU A 164 13.01 3.60 -9.12
CA LEU A 164 14.42 3.99 -9.11
C LEU A 164 15.08 4.07 -10.50
N PRO A 165 14.84 3.14 -11.46
CA PRO A 165 15.39 3.24 -12.82
C PRO A 165 15.02 4.56 -13.50
N GLU A 166 13.73 4.90 -13.53
CA GLU A 166 13.23 6.14 -14.15
C GLU A 166 13.87 7.38 -13.51
N MET A 167 14.06 7.37 -12.19
CA MET A 167 14.75 8.46 -11.49
C MET A 167 16.22 8.59 -11.93
N PHE A 168 16.93 7.48 -12.09
CA PHE A 168 18.34 7.49 -12.52
C PHE A 168 18.49 7.90 -13.99
N GLU A 169 17.59 7.46 -14.85
CA GLU A 169 17.51 7.88 -16.26
C GLU A 169 17.34 9.41 -16.36
N ILE A 170 16.33 9.97 -15.69
CA ILE A 170 16.07 11.43 -15.69
C ILE A 170 17.27 12.21 -15.13
N ALA A 171 17.92 11.70 -14.08
CA ALA A 171 19.11 12.34 -13.50
C ALA A 171 20.29 12.34 -14.49
N SER A 172 20.46 11.26 -15.25
CA SER A 172 21.45 11.13 -16.31
C SER A 172 21.20 12.16 -17.44
N GLU A 173 19.96 12.25 -17.91
CA GLU A 173 19.53 13.21 -18.93
C GLU A 173 19.77 14.66 -18.47
N LEU A 174 19.47 14.98 -17.21
CA LEU A 174 19.68 16.31 -16.64
C LEU A 174 21.16 16.73 -16.71
N ILE A 175 22.10 15.82 -16.39
CA ILE A 175 23.55 16.09 -16.47
C ILE A 175 23.99 16.36 -17.91
N GLN A 176 23.45 15.59 -18.87
CA GLN A 176 23.72 15.79 -20.29
C GLN A 176 23.19 17.14 -20.79
N GLN A 177 21.97 17.54 -20.38
CA GLN A 177 21.37 18.82 -20.75
C GLN A 177 22.14 20.04 -20.22
N MET A 178 22.79 19.90 -19.06
CA MET A 178 23.70 20.92 -18.53
C MET A 178 25.03 21.01 -19.31
N ARG A 179 25.22 20.21 -20.37
CA ARG A 179 26.43 20.16 -21.22
C ARG A 179 27.71 19.83 -20.43
N LEU A 180 27.54 19.06 -19.35
CA LEU A 180 28.63 18.58 -18.50
C LEU A 180 29.24 17.28 -19.03
N THR A 181 28.69 16.72 -20.10
CA THR A 181 29.20 15.54 -20.82
C THR A 181 29.80 15.94 -22.16
N SER A 182 30.64 15.07 -22.73
CA SER A 182 31.19 15.28 -24.08
C SER A 182 30.18 14.98 -25.21
N GLY A 183 29.12 14.22 -24.90
CA GLY A 183 28.03 13.93 -25.82
C GLY A 183 27.05 15.11 -25.96
N LYS A 184 26.36 15.18 -27.11
CA LYS A 184 25.21 16.10 -27.25
C LYS A 184 24.03 15.57 -26.44
N PRO A 185 23.18 16.47 -25.90
CA PRO A 185 21.95 16.04 -25.25
C PRO A 185 21.09 15.24 -26.23
N VAL A 186 20.44 14.20 -25.72
CA VAL A 186 19.59 13.29 -26.51
C VAL A 186 18.26 13.96 -26.91
N ASP A 187 17.81 14.94 -26.12
CA ASP A 187 16.51 15.59 -26.26
C ASP A 187 16.66 17.12 -26.40
N ASP A 188 15.67 17.78 -27.01
CA ASP A 188 15.58 19.24 -27.17
C ASP A 188 14.89 19.94 -25.98
N TYR A 189 14.39 19.20 -24.97
CA TYR A 189 13.83 19.79 -23.75
C TYR A 189 14.88 20.53 -22.90
N ASP A 190 14.43 21.56 -22.18
CA ASP A 190 15.30 22.39 -21.34
C ASP A 190 15.63 21.75 -19.97
N ILE A 191 16.61 22.33 -19.28
CA ILE A 191 17.05 21.89 -17.94
C ILE A 191 15.90 21.89 -16.92
N ASN A 192 14.96 22.85 -17.03
CA ASN A 192 13.85 22.98 -16.09
C ASN A 192 12.85 21.84 -16.25
N PHE A 193 12.61 21.37 -17.48
CA PHE A 193 11.77 20.21 -17.76
C PHE A 193 12.28 18.97 -17.02
N PHE A 194 13.57 18.63 -17.18
CA PHE A 194 14.15 17.47 -16.50
C PHE A 194 14.20 17.64 -14.98
N LYS A 195 14.49 18.85 -14.48
CA LYS A 195 14.45 19.12 -13.04
C LYS A 195 13.05 18.93 -12.45
N ASN A 196 12.02 19.44 -13.12
CA ASN A 196 10.63 19.27 -12.68
C ASN A 196 10.20 17.80 -12.73
N ARG A 197 10.56 17.06 -13.78
CA ARG A 197 10.33 15.60 -13.85
C ARG A 197 11.01 14.86 -12.71
N LEU A 198 12.28 15.19 -12.44
CA LEU A 198 13.04 14.58 -11.35
C LEU A 198 12.37 14.82 -9.98
N ASP A 199 11.89 16.04 -9.72
CA ASP A 199 11.17 16.37 -8.48
C ASP A 199 9.86 15.58 -8.35
N ILE A 200 9.14 15.39 -9.47
CA ILE A 200 7.92 14.59 -9.51
C ILE A 200 8.19 13.11 -9.22
N CYS A 201 9.33 12.55 -9.65
CA CYS A 201 9.70 11.15 -9.39
C CYS A 201 10.24 10.92 -7.96
N ILE A 202 10.99 11.87 -7.40
CA ILE A 202 11.70 11.68 -6.12
C ILE A 202 10.82 11.85 -4.88
N LEU A 203 9.89 12.81 -4.90
CA LEU A 203 8.96 12.99 -3.78
C LEU A 203 8.20 11.68 -3.49
N PRO A 204 7.60 11.00 -4.49
CA PRO A 204 7.05 9.65 -4.32
C PRO A 204 8.05 8.62 -3.81
N ALA A 205 9.30 8.59 -4.30
CA ALA A 205 10.28 7.58 -3.90
C ALA A 205 10.65 7.68 -2.41
N THR A 206 10.93 8.89 -1.93
CA THR A 206 11.30 9.12 -0.52
C THR A 206 10.12 8.93 0.44
N ASP A 207 8.91 9.33 0.03
CA ASP A 207 7.68 9.04 0.77
C ASP A 207 7.36 7.54 0.78
N TRP A 208 7.65 6.82 -0.31
CA TRP A 208 7.47 5.38 -0.40
C TRP A 208 8.40 4.62 0.54
N ILE A 209 9.68 5.03 0.59
CA ILE A 209 10.66 4.45 1.53
C ILE A 209 10.23 4.74 2.97
N GLN A 210 9.82 5.98 3.27
CA GLN A 210 9.31 6.33 4.61
C GLN A 210 8.09 5.48 4.99
N SER A 211 7.12 5.37 4.09
CA SER A 211 5.93 4.53 4.31
C SER A 211 6.30 3.07 4.54
N THR A 212 7.33 2.56 3.87
CA THR A 212 7.83 1.19 4.07
C THR A 212 8.43 1.02 5.47
N ILE A 213 9.24 1.97 5.93
CA ILE A 213 9.78 2.00 7.31
C ILE A 213 8.64 2.01 8.33
N ASP A 214 7.65 2.89 8.14
CA ASP A 214 6.52 3.03 9.06
C ASP A 214 5.69 1.74 9.13
N ARG A 215 5.50 1.05 7.99
CA ARG A 215 4.76 -0.21 7.94
C ARG A 215 5.49 -1.39 8.56
N LEU A 216 6.81 -1.45 8.44
CA LEU A 216 7.60 -2.47 9.13
C LEU A 216 7.49 -2.35 10.66
N LYS A 217 7.24 -1.13 11.15
CA LYS A 217 7.03 -0.83 12.58
C LYS A 217 5.56 -0.85 13.01
N ALA A 218 4.63 -0.77 12.07
CA ALA A 218 3.19 -0.69 12.34
C ALA A 218 2.70 -1.97 13.01
N SER A 219 1.75 -1.84 13.95
CA SER A 219 1.10 -3.02 14.53
C SER A 219 0.30 -3.79 13.47
N ASP A 220 0.05 -5.08 13.70
CA ASP A 220 -0.82 -5.89 12.83
C ASP A 220 -2.16 -5.18 12.58
N PHE A 221 -2.72 -4.51 13.59
CA PHE A 221 -4.00 -3.81 13.48
C PHE A 221 -3.91 -2.42 12.83
N ASP A 222 -2.78 -1.71 12.94
CA ASP A 222 -2.57 -0.47 12.19
C ASP A 222 -2.51 -0.74 10.68
N MET A 223 -1.90 -1.86 10.27
CA MET A 223 -1.93 -2.31 8.89
C MET A 223 -3.37 -2.55 8.42
N VAL A 224 -4.17 -3.28 9.20
CA VAL A 224 -5.58 -3.54 8.91
C VAL A 224 -6.37 -2.23 8.71
N LYS A 225 -6.29 -1.30 9.67
CA LYS A 225 -7.01 -0.02 9.62
C LYS A 225 -6.63 0.84 8.42
N TYR A 226 -5.37 0.81 8.01
CA TYR A 226 -4.91 1.54 6.83
C TYR A 226 -5.70 1.11 5.59
N HIS A 227 -5.89 -0.20 5.40
CA HIS A 227 -6.61 -0.75 4.26
C HIS A 227 -8.11 -0.42 4.30
N TRP A 228 -8.73 -0.40 5.47
CA TRP A 228 -10.15 -0.08 5.61
C TRP A 228 -10.54 1.37 5.24
N LYS A 229 -9.59 2.31 5.21
CA LYS A 229 -9.90 3.75 5.14
C LYS A 229 -10.70 4.13 3.89
N LEU A 230 -10.29 3.65 2.73
CA LEU A 230 -10.96 3.97 1.46
C LEU A 230 -12.33 3.32 1.38
N ASP A 231 -12.45 2.06 1.81
CA ASP A 231 -13.71 1.32 1.81
C ASP A 231 -14.75 1.96 2.73
N ILE A 232 -14.36 2.44 3.91
CA ILE A 232 -15.26 3.17 4.81
C ILE A 232 -15.82 4.44 4.15
N ILE A 233 -15.02 5.13 3.33
CA ILE A 233 -15.44 6.32 2.58
C ILE A 233 -16.40 5.89 1.47
N ASN A 234 -16.06 4.85 0.71
CA ASN A 234 -16.88 4.33 -0.37
C ASN A 234 -18.26 3.88 0.12
N MET A 235 -18.34 3.12 1.21
CA MET A 235 -19.60 2.75 1.87
C MET A 235 -20.43 3.97 2.27
N GLY A 236 -19.77 5.06 2.66
CA GLY A 236 -20.43 6.34 2.97
C GLY A 236 -21.03 6.99 1.73
N SER A 237 -20.26 7.07 0.65
CA SER A 237 -20.71 7.61 -0.64
C SER A 237 -21.90 6.84 -1.20
N LEU A 238 -21.81 5.51 -1.23
CA LEU A 238 -22.90 4.66 -1.72
C LEU A 238 -24.19 4.81 -0.91
N LEU A 239 -24.07 4.95 0.42
CA LEU A 239 -25.23 5.23 1.27
C LEU A 239 -25.86 6.59 0.97
N GLU A 240 -25.04 7.62 0.73
CA GLU A 240 -25.52 8.95 0.33
C GLU A 240 -26.24 8.90 -1.02
N ASP A 241 -25.72 8.12 -1.97
CA ASP A 241 -26.36 7.91 -3.27
C ASP A 241 -27.74 7.23 -3.12
N ILE A 242 -27.85 6.18 -2.30
CA ILE A 242 -29.16 5.53 -2.01
C ILE A 242 -30.15 6.50 -1.39
N ILE A 243 -29.72 7.30 -0.39
CA ILE A 243 -30.59 8.28 0.27
C ILE A 243 -31.07 9.33 -0.72
N ARG A 244 -30.18 9.83 -1.58
CA ARG A 244 -30.51 10.80 -2.63
C ARG A 244 -31.48 10.23 -3.65
N ASN A 245 -31.30 8.96 -4.05
CA ASN A 245 -32.18 8.30 -5.01
C ASN A 245 -33.58 8.03 -4.43
N LEU A 246 -33.69 7.86 -3.10
CA LEU A 246 -34.98 7.78 -2.39
C LEU A 246 -35.69 9.14 -2.29
N ASP A 247 -34.94 10.23 -2.03
CA ASP A 247 -35.48 11.58 -1.93
C ASP A 247 -34.60 12.61 -2.65
N PRO A 248 -34.90 12.91 -3.93
CA PRO A 248 -34.14 13.86 -4.73
C PRO A 248 -34.21 15.31 -4.24
N SER A 249 -35.16 15.65 -3.36
CA SER A 249 -35.28 17.01 -2.81
C SER A 249 -34.09 17.41 -1.94
N THR A 250 -33.25 16.45 -1.58
CA THR A 250 -32.03 16.64 -0.79
C THR A 250 -30.79 17.06 -1.62
N ALA A 251 -30.88 17.17 -2.95
CA ALA A 251 -29.74 17.44 -3.84
C ALA A 251 -29.83 18.82 -4.51
N GLU A 252 -29.03 19.78 -4.03
CA GLU A 252 -29.08 21.16 -4.55
C GLU A 252 -28.41 21.37 -5.91
N ASN A 253 -27.51 20.51 -6.40
CA ASN A 253 -26.77 20.79 -7.64
C ASN A 253 -26.24 19.53 -8.34
N ARG A 254 -26.97 19.01 -9.34
CA ARG A 254 -26.47 18.28 -10.54
C ARG A 254 -27.61 17.89 -11.48
N GLU A 255 -27.32 17.80 -12.77
CA GLU A 255 -28.27 17.39 -13.81
C GLU A 255 -28.72 15.93 -13.62
N ARG A 256 -29.99 15.76 -13.22
CA ARG A 256 -30.81 14.53 -13.17
C ARG A 256 -30.37 13.43 -12.18
N PRO A 257 -30.81 13.51 -10.90
CA PRO A 257 -30.71 12.37 -9.98
C PRO A 257 -31.54 11.17 -10.48
N GLN A 258 -30.97 9.97 -10.44
CA GLN A 258 -31.65 8.71 -10.77
C GLN A 258 -32.59 8.33 -9.60
N LYS A 259 -33.83 8.83 -9.64
CA LYS A 259 -34.84 8.58 -8.60
C LYS A 259 -35.30 7.11 -8.61
N TYR A 260 -35.41 6.50 -7.43
CA TYR A 260 -36.16 5.25 -7.28
C TYR A 260 -37.65 5.52 -7.44
N VAL A 261 -38.25 4.93 -8.48
CA VAL A 261 -39.64 5.17 -8.88
C VAL A 261 -40.53 3.95 -8.65
N ARG A 262 -39.94 2.76 -8.54
CA ARG A 262 -40.68 1.51 -8.37
C ARG A 262 -40.85 1.18 -6.89
N ASP A 263 -42.09 0.97 -6.45
CA ASP A 263 -42.40 0.67 -5.04
C ASP A 263 -41.59 -0.49 -4.43
N PRO A 264 -41.39 -1.63 -5.11
CA PRO A 264 -40.54 -2.72 -4.60
C PRO A 264 -39.09 -2.26 -4.34
N VAL A 265 -38.53 -1.47 -5.26
CA VAL A 265 -37.16 -0.96 -5.15
C VAL A 265 -37.05 0.08 -4.04
N ILE A 266 -38.04 0.97 -3.91
CA ILE A 266 -38.10 1.95 -2.80
C ILE A 266 -38.15 1.23 -1.45
N GLN A 267 -38.91 0.14 -1.34
CA GLN A 267 -38.97 -0.67 -0.12
C GLN A 267 -37.62 -1.33 0.20
N LEU A 268 -37.00 -1.99 -0.78
CA LEU A 268 -35.68 -2.62 -0.60
C LEU A 268 -34.59 -1.59 -0.28
N ALA A 269 -34.58 -0.45 -0.97
CA ALA A 269 -33.63 0.64 -0.72
C ALA A 269 -33.76 1.21 0.71
N LYS A 270 -34.98 1.32 1.26
CA LYS A 270 -35.16 1.72 2.66
C LYS A 270 -34.60 0.68 3.64
N LEU A 271 -34.74 -0.60 3.32
CA LEU A 271 -34.27 -1.71 4.16
C LEU A 271 -32.76 -1.96 4.06
N VAL A 272 -32.09 -1.52 2.98
CA VAL A 272 -30.63 -1.62 2.85
C VAL A 272 -29.89 -0.51 3.62
N ILE A 273 -30.52 0.64 3.87
CA ILE A 273 -29.91 1.73 4.67
C ILE A 273 -29.31 1.25 6.01
N PRO A 274 -30.03 0.50 6.88
CA PRO A 274 -29.44 0.01 8.13
C PRO A 274 -28.26 -0.94 7.88
N ILE A 275 -28.27 -1.74 6.82
CA ILE A 275 -27.18 -2.64 6.44
C ILE A 275 -25.90 -1.84 6.11
N PHE A 276 -26.01 -0.79 5.28
CA PHE A 276 -24.91 0.13 4.98
C PHE A 276 -24.39 0.82 6.24
N LYS A 277 -25.30 1.36 7.07
CA LYS A 277 -24.93 2.06 8.30
C LYS A 277 -24.20 1.14 9.27
N LEU A 278 -24.68 -0.07 9.47
CA LEU A 278 -24.08 -1.05 10.37
C LEU A 278 -22.70 -1.49 9.86
N SER A 279 -22.58 -1.78 8.56
CA SER A 279 -21.30 -2.13 7.91
C SER A 279 -20.26 -1.03 8.12
N ARG A 280 -20.62 0.22 7.82
CA ARG A 280 -19.72 1.37 8.02
C ARG A 280 -19.39 1.61 9.50
N ILE A 281 -20.38 1.44 10.40
CA ILE A 281 -20.18 1.61 11.85
C ILE A 281 -19.21 0.57 12.40
N PHE A 282 -19.25 -0.66 11.91
CA PHE A 282 -18.35 -1.74 12.33
C PHE A 282 -16.89 -1.30 12.17
N PHE A 283 -16.48 -0.99 10.95
CA PHE A 283 -15.13 -0.56 10.63
C PHE A 283 -14.78 0.79 11.26
N LYS A 284 -15.69 1.77 11.21
CA LYS A 284 -15.43 3.10 11.79
C LYS A 284 -15.19 3.02 13.29
N LYS A 285 -15.95 2.20 14.01
CA LYS A 285 -15.81 2.05 15.46
C LYS A 285 -14.50 1.35 15.83
N LEU A 286 -14.08 0.35 15.05
CA LEU A 286 -12.82 -0.34 15.22
C LEU A 286 -11.59 0.49 14.77
N SER A 287 -11.79 1.47 13.89
CA SER A 287 -10.74 2.42 13.49
C SER A 287 -10.61 3.66 14.39
N LYS A 288 -11.46 3.82 15.42
CA LYS A 288 -11.44 5.00 16.29
C LYS A 288 -10.20 5.03 17.18
N ARG A 289 -9.70 6.25 17.42
CA ARG A 289 -8.57 6.55 18.31
C ARG A 289 -8.66 5.99 19.74
N GLY A 290 -9.84 5.64 20.24
CA GLY A 290 -9.98 4.98 21.56
C GLY A 290 -9.33 3.59 21.63
N LEU A 291 -9.22 2.87 20.50
CA LEU A 291 -8.40 1.66 20.34
C LEU A 291 -6.93 1.98 20.06
N ASN A 292 -6.59 3.25 19.80
CA ASN A 292 -5.24 3.71 19.42
C ASN A 292 -4.42 4.21 20.61
N ASN A 293 -4.85 4.02 21.86
CA ASN A 293 -3.99 4.34 22.99
C ASN A 293 -2.85 3.29 23.08
N GLU A 294 -1.72 3.61 22.44
CA GLU A 294 -0.30 3.23 22.67
C GLU A 294 0.07 1.80 23.12
N ARG A 295 -0.86 0.83 23.18
CA ARG A 295 -0.67 -0.42 23.90
C ARG A 295 -1.19 -1.67 23.19
N LEU A 296 -1.81 -1.55 22.01
CA LEU A 296 -2.00 -2.75 21.19
C LEU A 296 -0.61 -3.30 20.86
N PRO A 297 -0.37 -4.60 21.07
CA PRO A 297 0.94 -5.17 20.78
C PRO A 297 1.23 -4.99 19.29
N VAL A 298 2.49 -4.67 18.97
CA VAL A 298 2.93 -4.55 17.57
C VAL A 298 2.65 -5.86 16.82
N PHE A 299 2.75 -6.98 17.52
CA PHE A 299 2.50 -8.32 17.00
C PHE A 299 1.40 -9.00 17.82
N THR A 300 0.31 -9.36 17.15
CA THR A 300 -0.76 -10.18 17.74
C THR A 300 -0.43 -11.66 17.59
N GLU A 301 -1.18 -12.54 18.23
CA GLU A 301 -1.11 -13.99 17.99
C GLU A 301 -1.89 -14.43 16.74
N MET A 302 -2.37 -13.50 15.92
CA MET A 302 -2.97 -13.85 14.63
C MET A 302 -1.91 -14.39 13.67
N CYS A 303 -2.24 -15.48 12.96
CA CYS A 303 -1.43 -15.93 11.83
C CYS A 303 -1.62 -15.00 10.61
N SER A 304 -0.77 -15.17 9.59
CA SER A 304 -0.83 -14.38 8.36
C SER A 304 -2.19 -14.42 7.68
N ASN A 305 -2.83 -15.59 7.58
CA ASN A 305 -4.16 -15.74 6.98
C ASN A 305 -5.23 -14.93 7.74
N GLN A 306 -5.18 -14.92 9.07
CA GLN A 306 -6.12 -14.16 9.90
C GLN A 306 -5.92 -12.65 9.74
N ILE A 307 -4.67 -12.18 9.67
CA ILE A 307 -4.38 -10.77 9.37
C ILE A 307 -4.91 -10.41 7.98
N GLU A 308 -4.64 -11.23 6.98
CA GLU A 308 -5.10 -11.03 5.60
C GLU A 308 -6.63 -11.00 5.50
N CYS A 309 -7.32 -11.87 6.23
CA CYS A 309 -8.78 -11.87 6.36
C CYS A 309 -9.31 -10.52 6.89
N LEU A 310 -8.71 -9.98 7.96
CA LEU A 310 -9.07 -8.66 8.47
C LEU A 310 -8.74 -7.54 7.48
N VAL A 311 -7.65 -7.63 6.73
CA VAL A 311 -7.26 -6.61 5.75
C VAL A 311 -8.28 -6.53 4.61
N LYS A 312 -8.71 -7.68 4.07
CA LYS A 312 -9.60 -7.76 2.90
C LYS A 312 -11.06 -7.49 3.21
N CYS A 313 -11.51 -7.74 4.45
CA CYS A 313 -12.94 -7.76 4.75
C CYS A 313 -13.68 -6.45 4.48
N ALA A 314 -13.05 -5.27 4.65
CA ALA A 314 -13.70 -4.00 4.34
C ALA A 314 -13.91 -3.82 2.84
N ALA A 315 -12.95 -4.23 2.01
CA ALA A 315 -13.05 -4.17 0.55
C ALA A 315 -14.12 -5.13 0.04
N GLU A 316 -14.16 -6.36 0.57
CA GLU A 316 -15.19 -7.35 0.21
C GLU A 316 -16.60 -6.87 0.59
N VAL A 317 -16.79 -6.32 1.79
CA VAL A 317 -18.07 -5.73 2.21
C VAL A 317 -18.44 -4.53 1.34
N SER A 318 -17.46 -3.68 0.99
CA SER A 318 -17.66 -2.51 0.14
C SER A 318 -18.12 -2.89 -1.26
N ASP A 319 -17.55 -3.97 -1.81
CA ASP A 319 -17.94 -4.54 -3.10
C ASP A 319 -19.34 -5.15 -3.08
N ASP A 320 -19.65 -5.98 -2.07
CA ASP A 320 -20.99 -6.57 -1.90
C ASP A 320 -22.07 -5.47 -1.76
N LEU A 321 -21.74 -4.36 -1.07
CA LEU A 321 -22.62 -3.18 -0.96
C LEU A 321 -22.76 -2.42 -2.29
N LEU A 322 -21.69 -2.28 -3.06
CA LEU A 322 -21.75 -1.70 -4.41
C LEU A 322 -22.66 -2.54 -5.31
N GLN A 323 -22.50 -3.87 -5.28
CA GLN A 323 -23.34 -4.79 -6.05
C GLN A 323 -24.82 -4.66 -5.67
N LEU A 324 -25.14 -4.53 -4.38
CA LEU A 324 -26.51 -4.24 -3.93
C LEU A 324 -27.07 -2.93 -4.51
N THR A 325 -26.27 -1.86 -4.53
CA THR A 325 -26.68 -0.58 -5.16
C THR A 325 -26.94 -0.75 -6.66
N VAL A 326 -26.04 -1.45 -7.37
CA VAL A 326 -26.17 -1.74 -8.80
C VAL A 326 -27.44 -2.55 -9.08
N HIS A 327 -27.74 -3.55 -8.25
CA HIS A 327 -28.95 -4.34 -8.36
C HIS A 327 -30.22 -3.52 -8.14
N LEU A 328 -30.22 -2.61 -7.15
CA LEU A 328 -31.33 -1.67 -6.95
C LEU A 328 -31.54 -0.77 -8.18
N ASP A 329 -30.45 -0.30 -8.78
CA ASP A 329 -30.52 0.56 -9.97
C ASP A 329 -31.05 -0.19 -11.20
N PHE A 330 -30.62 -1.43 -11.42
CA PHE A 330 -31.16 -2.27 -12.50
C PHE A 330 -32.63 -2.63 -12.28
N ALA A 331 -32.98 -3.08 -11.07
CA ALA A 331 -34.37 -3.35 -10.71
C ALA A 331 -35.24 -2.08 -10.79
N ASN A 332 -34.67 -0.88 -10.62
CA ASN A 332 -35.42 0.36 -10.80
C ASN A 332 -35.72 0.65 -12.28
N ARG A 333 -34.81 0.30 -13.19
CA ARG A 333 -34.93 0.55 -14.63
C ARG A 333 -35.91 -0.43 -15.28
N ASP A 334 -35.73 -1.74 -15.04
CA ASP A 334 -36.42 -2.78 -15.79
C ASP A 334 -36.89 -3.93 -14.88
N ARG A 335 -38.10 -4.44 -15.15
CA ARG A 335 -38.71 -5.58 -14.43
C ARG A 335 -38.00 -6.88 -14.79
N GLY A 336 -37.73 -7.72 -13.80
CA GLY A 336 -37.16 -9.05 -13.99
C GLY A 336 -35.68 -9.10 -14.38
N VAL A 337 -34.98 -7.96 -14.43
CA VAL A 337 -33.52 -7.92 -14.68
C VAL A 337 -32.74 -8.43 -13.48
N VAL A 338 -33.26 -8.21 -12.27
CA VAL A 338 -32.70 -8.72 -11.03
C VAL A 338 -33.78 -9.48 -10.28
N THR A 339 -33.45 -10.68 -9.85
CA THR A 339 -34.34 -11.59 -9.13
C THR A 339 -34.29 -11.36 -7.63
N SER A 340 -35.33 -11.81 -6.92
CA SER A 340 -35.29 -11.82 -5.45
C SER A 340 -34.16 -12.69 -4.90
N LEU A 341 -33.78 -13.76 -5.61
CA LEU A 341 -32.72 -14.67 -5.21
C LEU A 341 -31.35 -13.97 -5.19
N GLU A 342 -31.03 -13.18 -6.21
CA GLU A 342 -29.77 -12.42 -6.27
C GLU A 342 -29.64 -11.43 -5.10
N PHE A 343 -30.73 -10.75 -4.72
CA PHE A 343 -30.72 -9.90 -3.52
C PHE A 343 -30.49 -10.69 -2.22
N ILE A 344 -31.09 -11.87 -2.09
CA ILE A 344 -30.95 -12.73 -0.90
C ILE A 344 -29.53 -13.29 -0.81
N GLU A 345 -28.96 -13.76 -1.92
CA GLU A 345 -27.60 -14.28 -1.99
C GLU A 345 -26.57 -13.22 -1.62
N LEU A 346 -26.72 -11.99 -2.13
CA LEU A 346 -25.87 -10.87 -1.74
C LEU A 346 -26.00 -10.52 -0.26
N ALA A 347 -27.23 -10.47 0.27
CA ALA A 347 -27.45 -10.17 1.69
C ALA A 347 -26.86 -11.27 2.60
N THR A 348 -27.01 -12.54 2.22
CA THR A 348 -26.41 -13.68 2.93
C THR A 348 -24.88 -13.61 2.90
N THR A 349 -24.31 -13.36 1.72
CA THR A 349 -22.86 -13.21 1.54
C THR A 349 -22.31 -12.07 2.40
N LEU A 350 -22.95 -10.91 2.33
CA LEU A 350 -22.58 -9.72 3.10
C LEU A 350 -22.58 -10.00 4.60
N LYS A 351 -23.56 -10.73 5.13
CA LYS A 351 -23.60 -11.13 6.54
C LYS A 351 -22.41 -12.04 6.88
N ALA A 352 -22.14 -13.04 6.03
CA ALA A 352 -21.05 -13.99 6.24
C ALA A 352 -19.67 -13.31 6.24
N ARG A 353 -19.47 -12.21 5.47
CA ARG A 353 -18.22 -11.42 5.47
C ARG A 353 -17.79 -10.96 6.86
N PHE A 354 -18.71 -10.79 7.79
CA PHE A 354 -18.41 -10.29 9.14
C PHE A 354 -18.09 -11.39 10.16
N GLU A 355 -18.40 -12.66 9.88
CA GLU A 355 -18.27 -13.75 10.88
C GLU A 355 -16.82 -13.91 11.35
N SER A 356 -15.89 -14.09 10.40
CA SER A 356 -14.46 -14.23 10.72
C SER A 356 -13.87 -12.94 11.30
N PRO A 357 -14.05 -11.74 10.70
CA PRO A 357 -13.57 -10.49 11.30
C PRO A 357 -14.09 -10.23 12.71
N LEU A 358 -15.37 -10.50 12.98
CA LEU A 358 -15.96 -10.33 14.31
C LEU A 358 -15.29 -11.26 15.33
N LEU A 359 -15.09 -12.52 14.97
CA LEU A 359 -14.38 -13.49 15.82
C LEU A 359 -12.94 -13.03 16.11
N LEU A 360 -12.20 -12.63 15.07
CA LEU A 360 -10.82 -12.18 15.20
C LEU A 360 -10.69 -10.92 16.07
N VAL A 361 -11.64 -9.98 15.92
CA VAL A 361 -11.70 -8.78 16.78
C VAL A 361 -11.90 -9.17 18.24
N VAL A 362 -12.83 -10.09 18.52
CA VAL A 362 -13.13 -10.54 19.89
C VAL A 362 -11.96 -11.29 20.51
N LEU A 363 -11.25 -12.11 19.74
CA LEU A 363 -10.14 -12.94 20.22
C LEU A 363 -8.82 -12.19 20.34
N TYR A 364 -8.49 -11.34 19.36
CA TYR A 364 -7.13 -10.81 19.20
C TYR A 364 -7.02 -9.29 19.29
N ILE A 365 -8.14 -8.56 19.33
CA ILE A 365 -8.12 -7.09 19.40
C ILE A 365 -8.67 -6.60 20.74
N ILE A 366 -9.87 -7.06 21.13
CA ILE A 366 -10.53 -6.63 22.37
C ILE A 366 -9.70 -6.95 23.63
N PRO A 367 -9.08 -8.13 23.79
CA PRO A 367 -8.34 -8.45 25.02
C PRO A 367 -7.14 -7.55 25.29
N PHE A 368 -6.61 -6.87 24.27
CA PHE A 368 -5.48 -5.94 24.42
C PHE A 368 -5.91 -4.51 24.72
N ILE A 369 -7.21 -4.23 24.81
CA ILE A 369 -7.70 -2.92 25.23
C ILE A 369 -7.44 -2.79 26.74
N PRO A 370 -6.75 -1.72 27.21
CA PRO A 370 -6.51 -1.52 28.62
C PRO A 370 -7.82 -1.46 29.40
N ASP A 371 -7.96 -2.33 30.40
CA ASP A 371 -9.13 -2.34 31.26
C ASP A 371 -8.82 -1.57 32.54
N ASN A 372 -9.18 -0.30 32.59
CA ASN A 372 -9.20 0.41 33.87
C ASN A 372 -10.40 -0.11 34.65
N GLU A 373 -10.18 -0.61 35.88
CA GLU A 373 -11.20 -1.25 36.73
C GLU A 373 -12.50 -0.44 36.90
N SER A 374 -12.44 0.89 36.69
CA SER A 374 -13.59 1.79 36.76
C SER A 374 -14.45 1.88 35.49
N LEU A 375 -13.96 1.44 34.31
CA LEU A 375 -14.63 1.66 33.02
C LEU A 375 -14.99 0.39 32.25
N ASN A 376 -14.47 -0.78 32.64
CA ASN A 376 -14.75 -2.09 32.04
C ASN A 376 -14.85 -2.07 30.50
N VAL A 377 -13.81 -1.52 29.88
CA VAL A 377 -13.81 -1.13 28.45
C VAL A 377 -13.87 -2.37 27.56
N GLN A 378 -13.23 -3.47 27.98
CA GLN A 378 -13.29 -4.73 27.23
C GLN A 378 -14.71 -5.28 27.15
N ASN A 379 -15.45 -5.30 28.26
CA ASN A 379 -16.84 -5.74 28.26
C ASN A 379 -17.73 -4.80 27.45
N TYR A 380 -17.47 -3.50 27.46
CA TYR A 380 -18.17 -2.56 26.59
C TYR A 380 -18.02 -2.94 25.10
N TYR A 381 -16.81 -3.25 24.64
CA TYR A 381 -16.60 -3.66 23.25
C TYR A 381 -17.19 -5.03 22.93
N ARG A 382 -17.09 -6.02 23.83
CA ARG A 382 -17.74 -7.33 23.66
C ARG A 382 -19.26 -7.19 23.53
N ASN A 383 -19.88 -6.44 24.44
CA ASN A 383 -21.33 -6.18 24.42
C ASN A 383 -21.75 -5.40 23.17
N TRP A 384 -20.92 -4.47 22.71
CA TRP A 384 -21.17 -3.78 21.45
C TRP A 384 -21.10 -4.73 20.25
N CYS A 385 -20.09 -5.62 20.17
CA CYS A 385 -19.99 -6.64 19.12
C CYS A 385 -21.25 -7.52 19.07
N LEU A 386 -21.73 -7.98 20.23
CA LEU A 386 -22.98 -8.74 20.34
C LEU A 386 -24.20 -7.95 19.85
N THR A 387 -24.34 -6.71 20.32
CA THR A 387 -25.45 -5.83 19.93
C THR A 387 -25.44 -5.55 18.43
N TRP A 388 -24.26 -5.23 17.88
CA TRP A 388 -24.07 -4.98 16.47
C TRP A 388 -24.43 -6.21 15.62
N ASN A 389 -23.98 -7.41 16.03
CA ASN A 389 -24.28 -8.65 15.32
C ASN A 389 -25.79 -8.96 15.29
N ASN A 390 -26.49 -8.72 16.39
CA ASN A 390 -27.94 -8.86 16.47
C ASN A 390 -28.66 -7.86 15.55
N GLN A 391 -28.22 -6.60 15.55
CA GLN A 391 -28.78 -5.56 14.68
C GLN A 391 -28.54 -5.86 13.20
N MET A 392 -27.34 -6.33 12.84
CA MET A 392 -27.00 -6.70 11.47
C MET A 392 -27.83 -7.91 11.02
N SER A 393 -27.94 -8.95 11.86
CA SER A 393 -28.76 -10.11 11.57
C SER A 393 -30.24 -9.76 11.36
N LEU A 394 -30.79 -8.85 12.18
CA LEU A 394 -32.16 -8.37 12.03
C LEU A 394 -32.34 -7.55 10.74
N ALA A 395 -31.40 -6.67 10.40
CA ALA A 395 -31.45 -5.87 9.18
C ALA A 395 -31.43 -6.76 7.92
N ILE A 396 -30.53 -7.75 7.88
CA ILE A 396 -30.45 -8.75 6.80
C ILE A 396 -31.74 -9.55 6.70
N HIS A 397 -32.25 -10.07 7.82
CA HIS A 397 -33.50 -10.84 7.83
C HIS A 397 -34.70 -10.04 7.28
N ASN A 398 -34.84 -8.78 7.70
CA ASN A 398 -35.92 -7.92 7.22
C ASN A 398 -35.80 -7.65 5.71
N PHE A 399 -34.58 -7.44 5.22
CA PHE A 399 -34.31 -7.25 3.80
C PHE A 399 -34.64 -8.51 2.98
N GLU A 400 -34.19 -9.69 3.42
CA GLU A 400 -34.50 -10.96 2.76
C GLU A 400 -36.00 -11.27 2.72
N CYS A 401 -36.71 -11.04 3.83
CA CYS A 401 -38.16 -11.23 3.88
C CYS A 401 -38.89 -10.31 2.88
N ALA A 402 -38.45 -9.06 2.74
CA ALA A 402 -38.99 -8.14 1.74
C ALA A 402 -38.63 -8.57 0.31
N ALA A 403 -37.39 -8.99 0.05
CA ALA A 403 -36.99 -9.48 -1.28
C ALA A 403 -37.85 -10.69 -1.71
N LYS A 404 -38.10 -11.64 -0.80
CA LYS A 404 -38.97 -12.81 -1.05
C LYS A 404 -40.41 -12.41 -1.35
N SER A 405 -40.98 -11.49 -0.58
CA SER A 405 -42.38 -11.08 -0.76
C SER A 405 -42.58 -10.26 -2.04
N LEU A 406 -41.54 -9.60 -2.53
CA LEU A 406 -41.54 -8.78 -3.74
C LEU A 406 -41.15 -9.55 -5.01
N ASN A 407 -40.92 -10.86 -4.94
CA ASN A 407 -40.39 -11.68 -6.04
C ASN A 407 -41.14 -11.52 -7.38
N SER A 408 -42.46 -11.42 -7.37
CA SER A 408 -43.26 -11.24 -8.59
C SER A 408 -43.25 -9.81 -9.16
N ASN A 409 -42.64 -8.87 -8.44
CA ASN A 409 -42.72 -7.43 -8.70
C ASN A 409 -41.35 -6.76 -8.91
N LEU A 410 -40.25 -7.50 -8.77
CA LEU A 410 -38.87 -7.05 -9.01
C LEU A 410 -38.53 -7.01 -10.50
#